data_AF-A0A8J9T3C7-F1
#
_entry.id   AF-A0A8J9T3C7-F1
#
_cell.length_a   1.000
_cell.length_b   1.000
_cell.length_c   1.000
_cell.angle_alpha   90.00
_cell.angle_beta   90.00
_cell.angle_gamma   90.00
#
_symmetry.space_group_name_H-M   'P 1'
#
loop_
_entity.id
_entity.type
_entity.pdbx_description
1 polymer ?
#
loop_
_entity_poly.entity_id
_entity_poly.type
_entity_poly.pdbx_seq_one_letter_code
_entity_poly.pdbx_strand_id
1 'polypeptide(L)' 'LQIQKTSSIKPSKITKIFLTHAHGDHSFGLPGLLCLMGQDRDRENSPPVEIYGPEGLRMWLRVAIRYS' A
#
# COMPACT_ATOMS: atom_id res chain seq x y z
N LEU A 1 3.25 4.44 14.57
CA LEU A 1 2.49 4.72 13.33
C LEU A 1 1.03 4.96 13.73
N GLN A 2 0.57 6.21 13.73
CA GLN A 2 -0.82 6.53 14.04
C GLN A 2 -1.67 6.15 12.83
N ILE A 3 -2.47 5.09 12.96
CA ILE A 3 -3.35 4.59 11.91
C ILE A 3 -4.75 5.14 12.19
N GLN A 4 -5.34 5.85 11.23
CA GLN A 4 -6.77 6.11 11.25
C GLN A 4 -7.51 4.77 11.08
N LYS A 5 -8.04 4.24 12.18
CA LYS A 5 -8.93 3.07 12.13
C LYS A 5 -10.24 3.50 11.48
N THR A 6 -10.44 3.12 10.21
CA THR A 6 -11.75 3.17 9.58
C THR A 6 -12.55 1.95 10.04
N SER A 7 -13.53 2.16 10.93
CA SER A 7 -14.32 1.09 11.59
C SER A 7 -15.10 0.20 10.63
N SER A 8 -15.29 0.61 9.38
CA SER A 8 -16.13 -0.06 8.39
C SER A 8 -15.37 -0.80 7.28
N ILE A 9 -14.07 -0.56 7.09
CA ILE A 9 -13.32 -1.10 5.94
C ILE A 9 -12.06 -1.79 6.44
N LYS A 10 -11.92 -3.08 6.10
CA LYS A 10 -10.70 -3.85 6.34
C LYS A 10 -9.67 -3.55 5.23
N PRO A 11 -8.48 -3.03 5.54
CA PRO A 11 -7.45 -2.75 4.55
C PRO A 11 -7.05 -3.98 3.73
N SER A 12 -7.08 -5.18 4.32
CA SER A 12 -6.75 -6.45 3.64
C SER A 12 -7.64 -6.78 2.43
N LYS A 13 -8.84 -6.18 2.33
CA LYS A 13 -9.75 -6.32 1.19
C LYS A 13 -9.35 -5.47 -0.03
N ILE A 14 -8.38 -4.57 0.09
CA ILE A 14 -7.91 -3.75 -1.03
C ILE A 14 -7.17 -4.65 -2.03
N THR A 15 -7.58 -4.59 -3.30
CA THR A 15 -6.99 -5.36 -4.41
C THR A 15 -6.26 -4.49 -5.41
N LYS A 16 -6.69 -3.22 -5.58
CA LYS A 16 -6.10 -2.26 -6.51
C LYS A 16 -5.90 -0.90 -5.86
N ILE A 17 -4.77 -0.26 -6.14
CA ILE A 17 -4.40 1.07 -5.66
C ILE A 17 -4.01 1.92 -6.87
N PHE A 18 -4.57 3.13 -6.98
CA PHE A 18 -4.30 4.06 -8.07
C PHE A 18 -3.73 5.35 -7.49
N LEU A 19 -2.52 5.72 -7.90
CA LEU A 19 -1.87 6.98 -7.55
C LEU A 19 -2.02 7.96 -8.70
N THR A 20 -2.53 9.14 -8.40
CA THR A 20 -2.73 10.20 -9.39
C THR A 20 -1.41 10.84 -9.83
N HIS A 21 -0.48 11.05 -8.89
CA HIS A 21 0.84 11.64 -9.14
C HIS A 21 1.82 11.32 -8.00
N ALA A 22 3.10 11.70 -8.17
CA ALA A 22 4.21 11.30 -7.30
C ALA A 22 4.57 12.38 -6.26
N HIS A 23 3.59 12.92 -5.53
CA HIS A 23 3.84 13.79 -4.38
C HIS A 23 3.71 13.03 -3.05
N GLY A 24 4.38 13.53 -2.00
CA GLY A 24 4.49 12.83 -0.72
C GLY A 24 3.16 12.68 0.02
N ASP A 25 2.27 13.66 -0.08
CA ASP A 25 0.92 13.65 0.45
C ASP A 25 0.01 12.57 -0.18
N HIS A 26 0.36 12.10 -1.39
CA HIS A 26 -0.35 11.02 -2.07
C HIS A 26 0.37 9.66 -2.02
N SER A 27 1.65 9.61 -1.66
CA SER A 27 2.47 8.39 -1.75
C SER A 27 3.03 7.90 -0.41
N PHE A 28 3.36 8.78 0.54
CA PHE A 28 4.12 8.41 1.74
C PHE A 28 3.36 7.50 2.72
N GLY A 29 2.03 7.49 2.67
CA GLY A 29 1.22 6.54 3.44
C GLY A 29 1.19 5.12 2.87
N LEU A 30 1.56 4.94 1.59
CA LEU A 30 1.41 3.67 0.88
C LEU A 30 2.29 2.54 1.42
N PRO A 31 3.59 2.74 1.74
CA PRO A 31 4.40 1.69 2.37
C PRO A 31 3.79 1.19 3.68
N GLY A 32 3.33 2.11 4.54
CA GLY A 32 2.68 1.76 5.80
C GLY A 32 1.36 0.99 5.60
N LEU A 33 0.56 1.39 4.61
CA LEU A 33 -0.65 0.67 4.22
C LEU A 33 -0.34 -0.77 3.74
N LEU A 34 0.69 -0.95 2.91
CA LEU A 34 1.08 -2.28 2.42
C LEU A 34 1.59 -3.19 3.55
N CYS A 35 2.34 -2.64 4.50
CA CYS A 35 2.74 -3.39 5.70
C CYS A 35 1.52 -3.84 6.52
N LEU A 36 0.56 -2.94 6.75
CA LEU A 36 -0.69 -3.25 7.46
C LEU A 36 -1.51 -4.32 6.72
N MET A 37 -1.67 -4.16 5.41
CA MET A 37 -2.36 -5.16 4.58
C MET A 37 -1.69 -6.53 4.69
N GLY A 38 -0.36 -6.58 4.68
CA GLY A 38 0.41 -7.82 4.76
C GLY A 38 0.26 -8.59 6.08
N GLN A 39 -0.18 -7.95 7.17
CA GLN A 39 -0.41 -8.63 8.46
C GLN A 39 -1.69 -9.46 8.48
N ASP A 40 -2.73 -9.00 7.79
CA ASP A 40 -4.09 -9.59 7.83
C ASP A 40 -4.45 -10.37 6.55
N ARG A 41 -3.49 -10.57 5.64
CA ARG A 41 -3.74 -11.14 4.31
C ARG A 41 -3.23 -12.58 4.22
N ASP A 42 -4.11 -13.47 3.80
CA ASP A 42 -3.78 -14.86 3.47
C ASP A 42 -2.88 -14.88 2.21
N ARG A 43 -1.61 -15.26 2.37
CA ARG A 43 -0.62 -15.26 1.28
C ARG A 43 -0.85 -16.34 0.24
N GLU A 44 -1.55 -17.42 0.60
CA GLU A 44 -1.76 -18.56 -0.29
C GLU A 44 -3.00 -18.36 -1.16
N ASN A 45 -4.06 -17.80 -0.58
CA ASN A 45 -5.35 -17.65 -1.26
C ASN A 45 -5.65 -16.25 -1.80
N SER A 46 -4.90 -15.22 -1.39
CA SER A 46 -5.19 -13.84 -1.83
C SER A 46 -4.37 -13.45 -3.07
N PRO A 47 -5.01 -12.93 -4.14
CA PRO A 47 -4.28 -12.42 -5.30
C PRO A 47 -3.39 -11.22 -4.90
N PRO A 48 -2.28 -10.95 -5.60
CA PRO A 48 -1.41 -9.81 -5.31
C PRO A 48 -2.16 -8.47 -5.39
N VAL A 49 -1.69 -7.46 -4.66
CA VAL A 49 -2.21 -6.09 -4.79
C VAL A 49 -1.63 -5.47 -6.05
N GLU A 50 -2.49 -4.95 -6.91
CA GLU A 50 -2.09 -4.21 -8.10
C GLU A 50 -1.96 -2.71 -7.76
N ILE A 51 -0.82 -2.12 -8.12
CA ILE A 51 -0.55 -0.70 -7.85
C ILE A 51 -0.26 0.00 -9.18
N TYR A 52 -1.07 0.99 -9.50
CA TYR A 52 -1.00 1.79 -10.70
C TYR A 52 -0.61 3.22 -10.34
N GLY A 53 0.24 3.85 -11.15
CA GLY A 53 0.64 5.23 -10.91
C GLY A 53 1.76 5.69 -11.85
N PRO A 54 2.33 6.88 -11.57
CA PRO A 54 3.33 7.51 -12.41
C PRO A 54 4.65 6.73 -12.45
N GLU A 55 5.48 7.05 -13.43
CA GLU A 55 6.84 6.52 -13.55
C GLU A 55 7.65 6.73 -12.25
N GLY A 56 8.49 5.76 -11.90
CA GLY A 56 9.30 5.79 -10.68
C GLY A 56 8.61 5.24 -9.42
N LEU A 57 7.27 5.17 -9.38
CA LEU A 57 6.52 4.66 -8.22
C LEU A 57 6.97 3.26 -7.77
N ARG A 58 7.13 2.36 -8.75
CA ARG A 58 7.55 0.97 -8.51
C ARG A 58 8.93 0.89 -7.85
N MET A 59 9.86 1.77 -8.24
CA MET A 59 11.22 1.83 -7.65
C MET A 59 11.16 2.43 -6.25
N TRP A 60 10.49 3.56 -6.10
CA TRP A 60 10.31 4.25 -4.83
C TRP A 60 9.69 3.33 -3.76
N LEU A 61 8.61 2.61 -4.10
CA LEU A 61 7.96 1.66 -3.18
C LEU A 61 8.89 0.54 -2.72
N ARG A 62 9.68 -0.04 -3.64
CA ARG A 62 10.64 -1.08 -3.29
C ARG A 62 11.72 -0.59 -2.35
N VAL A 63 12.24 0.61 -2.59
CA VAL A 63 13.25 1.23 -1.73
C VAL A 63 12.64 1.52 -0.36
N ALA A 64 11.44 2.12 -0.32
CA ALA A 64 10.74 2.42 0.92
C ALA A 64 10.51 1.16 1.77
N ILE A 65 10.05 0.06 1.18
CA ILE A 65 9.81 -1.21 1.90
C ILE A 65 11.13 -1.92 2.28
N ARG A 66 12.18 -1.82 1.46
CA ARG A 66 13.46 -2.47 1.73
C ARG A 66 14.17 -1.89 2.96
N TYR A 67 13.95 -0.61 3.25
CA TYR A 67 14.60 0.13 4.33
C TYR A 67 13.61 0.62 5.40
N SER A 68 12.37 0.10 5.42
CA SER A 68 11.35 0.38 6.45
C SER A 68 11.51 -0.47 7.69
#